data_AF-A0A359ILC3-F1
#
_entry.id   AF-A0A359ILC3-F1
#
_cell.length_a   1.000
_cell.length_b   1.000
_cell.length_c   1.000
_cell.angle_alpha   90.00
_cell.angle_beta   90.00
_cell.angle_gamma   90.00
#
_symmetry.space_group_name_H-M   'P 1'
#
loop_
_entity.id
_entity.type
_entity.pdbx_description
1 polymer ?
#
loop_
_entity_poly.entity_id
_entity_poly.type
_entity_poly.pdbx_seq_one_letter_code
_entity_poly.pdbx_strand_id
1 'polypeptide(L)'
;MTKKEFKEYWEAKTLGEIRGVYIERSRICDNMKNLIKEDATKIIELNTDNKNYLSRLKDYSDSIKTYTKDLAEDVKMLEQLKPILDKKEAEGLNQTEYEKYMADNKCNIELLILKIKEMELNALTTWKDKDGNKISEEDIIYTHNLMLKELIFILKDKIGNVLEIISLNYNPNKGMDGTIKGEKGNVNIDTILAGGYNIQKLHYRTLIYKY
;
A
#
# COMPACT_ATOMS: atom_id res chain seq x y z
N MET A 1 -10.16 -23.00 10.97
CA MET A 1 -8.75 -22.91 10.56
C MET A 1 -7.89 -22.92 11.81
N THR A 2 -6.94 -23.85 11.90
CA THR A 2 -5.97 -23.90 12.99
C THR A 2 -4.94 -22.77 12.85
N LYS A 3 -4.23 -22.43 13.93
CA LYS A 3 -3.16 -21.41 13.89
C LYS A 3 -2.05 -21.76 12.88
N LYS A 4 -1.79 -23.06 12.69
CA LYS A 4 -0.83 -23.58 11.71
C LYS A 4 -1.32 -23.39 10.28
N GLU A 5 -2.56 -23.81 9.98
CA GLU A 5 -3.18 -23.62 8.67
C GLU A 5 -3.27 -22.15 8.28
N PHE A 6 -3.57 -21.27 9.25
CA PHE A 6 -3.59 -19.81 9.03
C PHE A 6 -2.22 -19.30 8.61
N LYS A 7 -1.18 -19.66 9.36
CA LYS A 7 0.19 -19.23 9.07
C LYS A 7 0.65 -19.72 7.70
N GLU A 8 0.46 -21.01 7.39
CA GLU A 8 0.85 -21.60 6.11
C GLU A 8 0.11 -20.95 4.93
N TYR A 9 -1.19 -20.70 5.06
CA TYR A 9 -1.98 -20.02 4.04
C TYR A 9 -1.45 -18.62 3.74
N TRP A 10 -1.18 -17.81 4.77
CA TRP A 10 -0.72 -16.43 4.57
C TRP A 10 0.77 -16.33 4.22
N GLU A 11 1.63 -17.23 4.70
CA GLU A 11 3.03 -17.28 4.28
C GLU A 11 3.18 -17.58 2.77
N ALA A 12 2.23 -18.32 2.18
CA ALA A 12 2.19 -18.56 0.73
C ALA A 12 1.72 -17.35 -0.10
N LYS A 13 1.16 -16.31 0.53
CA LYS A 13 0.68 -15.10 -0.14
C LYS A 13 1.79 -14.08 -0.40
N THR A 14 1.60 -13.26 -1.41
CA THR A 14 2.50 -12.14 -1.71
C THR A 14 2.41 -11.05 -0.64
N LEU A 15 3.46 -10.23 -0.51
CA LEU A 15 3.45 -9.07 0.40
C LEU A 15 2.27 -8.13 0.09
N GLY A 16 1.97 -7.91 -1.20
CA GLY A 16 0.85 -7.08 -1.64
C GLY A 16 -0.51 -7.62 -1.20
N GLU A 17 -0.75 -8.93 -1.36
CA GLU A 17 -2.00 -9.57 -0.91
C GLU A 17 -2.18 -9.47 0.61
N ILE A 18 -1.12 -9.71 1.39
CA ILE A 18 -1.19 -9.63 2.86
C ILE A 18 -1.42 -8.20 3.32
N ARG A 19 -0.67 -7.25 2.77
CA ARG A 19 -0.79 -5.83 3.12
C ARG A 19 -2.18 -5.30 2.77
N GLY A 20 -2.71 -5.66 1.61
CA GLY A 20 -4.07 -5.26 1.19
C GLY A 20 -5.14 -5.72 2.17
N VAL A 21 -5.09 -6.99 2.59
CA VAL A 21 -6.03 -7.54 3.57
C VAL A 21 -5.84 -6.90 4.95
N TYR A 22 -4.60 -6.71 5.39
CA TYR A 22 -4.31 -6.07 6.68
C TYR A 22 -4.87 -4.64 6.75
N ILE A 23 -4.66 -3.83 5.70
CA ILE A 23 -5.19 -2.46 5.62
C ILE A 23 -6.72 -2.45 5.61
N GLU A 24 -7.35 -3.30 4.80
CA GLU A 24 -8.81 -3.38 4.73
C GLU A 24 -9.43 -3.73 6.09
N ARG A 25 -8.88 -4.75 6.75
CA ARG A 25 -9.33 -5.20 8.08
C ARG A 25 -9.07 -4.14 9.15
N SER A 26 -7.92 -3.46 9.12
CA SER A 26 -7.66 -2.34 10.02
C SER A 26 -8.68 -1.21 9.84
N ARG A 27 -9.04 -0.88 8.59
CA ARG A 27 -10.07 0.12 8.30
C ARG A 27 -11.44 -0.29 8.82
N ILE A 28 -11.81 -1.56 8.67
CA ILE A 28 -13.06 -2.11 9.22
C ILE A 28 -13.07 -1.95 10.74
N CYS A 29 -11.98 -2.31 11.43
CA CYS A 29 -11.84 -2.12 12.87
C CYS A 29 -12.05 -0.65 13.29
N ASP A 30 -11.44 0.30 12.59
CA ASP A 30 -11.57 1.72 12.94
C ASP A 30 -12.98 2.26 12.68
N ASN A 31 -13.64 1.81 11.60
CA ASN A 31 -15.05 2.12 11.35
C ASN A 31 -15.96 1.55 12.46
N MET A 32 -15.73 0.32 12.89
CA MET A 32 -16.51 -0.30 13.98
C MET A 32 -16.30 0.43 15.30
N LYS A 33 -15.06 0.84 15.63
CA LYS A 33 -14.79 1.67 16.82
C LYS A 33 -15.56 3.00 16.79
N ASN A 34 -15.63 3.63 15.62
CA ASN A 34 -16.40 4.86 15.45
C ASN A 34 -17.90 4.63 15.64
N LEU A 35 -18.47 3.57 15.04
CA LEU A 35 -19.88 3.22 15.22
C LEU A 35 -20.22 2.91 16.69
N ILE A 36 -19.35 2.18 17.39
CA ILE A 36 -19.50 1.92 18.83
C ILE A 36 -19.50 3.24 19.60
N LYS A 37 -18.59 4.15 19.28
CA LYS A 37 -18.50 5.47 19.93
C LYS A 37 -19.75 6.30 19.68
N GLU A 38 -20.24 6.33 18.44
CA GLU A 38 -21.46 7.04 18.06
C GLU A 38 -22.68 6.52 18.82
N ASP A 39 -22.89 5.20 18.86
CA ASP A 39 -24.03 4.61 19.57
C ASP A 39 -23.88 4.78 21.10
N ALA A 40 -22.66 4.74 21.64
CA ALA A 40 -22.42 5.05 23.05
C ALA A 40 -22.78 6.51 23.38
N THR A 41 -22.42 7.46 22.51
CA THR A 41 -22.83 8.86 22.65
C THR A 41 -24.35 9.01 22.59
N LYS A 42 -25.02 8.35 21.64
CA LYS A 42 -26.49 8.36 21.56
C LYS A 42 -27.14 7.82 22.83
N ILE A 43 -26.58 6.78 23.45
CA ILE A 43 -27.06 6.25 24.73
C ILE A 43 -26.94 7.30 25.85
N ILE A 44 -25.81 8.01 25.92
CA ILE A 44 -25.59 9.07 26.92
C ILE A 44 -26.59 10.22 26.73
N GLU A 45 -26.93 10.55 25.48
CA GLU A 45 -27.85 11.63 25.12
C GLU A 45 -29.34 11.21 25.15
N LEU A 46 -29.66 9.96 25.46
CA LEU A 46 -31.04 9.48 25.49
C LEU A 46 -31.84 10.15 26.62
N ASN A 47 -32.92 10.85 26.23
CA ASN A 47 -33.89 11.39 27.17
C ASN A 47 -34.77 10.27 27.75
N THR A 48 -34.73 10.11 29.08
CA THR A 48 -35.49 9.11 29.85
C THR A 48 -37.00 9.31 29.79
N ASP A 49 -37.46 10.55 29.55
CA ASP A 49 -38.88 10.90 29.48
C ASP A 49 -39.50 10.55 28.12
N ASN A 50 -38.69 10.09 27.16
CA ASN A 50 -39.17 9.66 25.85
C ASN A 50 -39.90 8.31 25.97
N LYS A 51 -41.14 8.24 25.45
CA LYS A 51 -41.94 6.99 25.43
C LYS A 51 -41.24 5.80 24.74
N ASN A 52 -40.26 6.08 23.86
CA ASN A 52 -39.48 5.08 23.13
C ASN A 52 -38.09 4.85 23.77
N TYR A 53 -37.81 5.38 24.95
CA TYR A 53 -36.50 5.31 25.62
C TYR A 53 -35.97 3.88 25.70
N LEU A 54 -36.75 2.95 26.29
CA LEU A 54 -36.33 1.56 26.48
C LEU A 54 -36.06 0.85 25.15
N SER A 55 -36.86 1.12 24.12
CA SER A 55 -36.65 0.55 22.78
C SER A 55 -35.35 1.05 22.18
N ARG A 56 -35.11 2.37 22.18
CA ARG A 56 -33.90 2.97 21.60
C ARG A 56 -32.64 2.57 22.36
N LEU A 57 -32.71 2.50 23.69
CA LEU A 57 -31.63 2.03 24.54
C LEU A 57 -31.24 0.59 24.16
N LYS A 58 -32.25 -0.28 23.98
CA LYS A 58 -32.03 -1.66 23.57
C LYS A 58 -31.41 -1.73 22.17
N ASP A 59 -31.95 -1.00 21.21
CA ASP A 59 -31.45 -1.00 19.83
C ASP A 59 -29.97 -0.61 19.77
N TYR A 60 -29.57 0.50 20.43
CA TYR A 60 -28.16 0.91 20.48
C TYR A 60 -27.28 -0.09 21.25
N SER A 61 -27.80 -0.68 22.34
CA SER A 61 -27.06 -1.70 23.09
C SER A 61 -26.80 -2.96 22.25
N ASP A 62 -27.80 -3.42 21.50
CA ASP A 62 -27.69 -4.58 20.61
C ASP A 62 -26.74 -4.30 19.43
N SER A 63 -26.76 -3.08 18.87
CA SER A 63 -25.79 -2.62 17.86
C SER A 63 -24.37 -2.62 18.38
N ILE A 64 -24.11 -2.00 19.55
CA ILE A 64 -22.77 -1.99 20.18
C ILE A 64 -22.27 -3.42 20.41
N LYS A 65 -23.13 -4.30 20.92
CA LYS A 65 -22.77 -5.70 21.16
C LYS A 65 -22.37 -6.42 19.88
N THR A 66 -23.09 -6.16 18.79
CA THR A 66 -22.79 -6.71 17.47
C THR A 66 -21.44 -6.20 16.96
N TYR A 67 -21.23 -4.88 16.92
CA TYR A 67 -19.97 -4.29 16.46
C TYR A 67 -18.77 -4.72 17.30
N THR A 68 -18.95 -4.85 18.63
CA THR A 68 -17.87 -5.29 19.52
C THR A 68 -17.47 -6.74 19.24
N LYS A 69 -18.44 -7.60 18.93
CA LYS A 69 -18.17 -8.99 18.56
C LYS A 69 -17.37 -9.06 17.26
N ASP A 70 -17.83 -8.37 16.22
CA ASP A 70 -17.18 -8.38 14.91
C ASP A 70 -15.78 -7.76 14.98
N LEU A 71 -15.62 -6.66 15.74
CA LEU A 71 -14.34 -6.03 16.01
C LEU A 71 -13.35 -7.00 16.68
N ALA A 72 -13.80 -7.81 17.64
CA ALA A 72 -12.94 -8.77 18.31
C ALA A 72 -12.42 -9.86 17.34
N GLU A 73 -13.24 -10.28 16.38
CA GLU A 73 -12.85 -11.24 15.35
C GLU A 73 -11.78 -10.65 14.41
N ASP A 74 -11.99 -9.42 13.93
CA ASP A 74 -11.03 -8.73 13.06
C ASP A 74 -9.72 -8.37 13.78
N VAL A 75 -9.77 -7.93 15.04
CA VAL A 75 -8.58 -7.66 15.87
C VAL A 75 -7.74 -8.92 16.02
N LYS A 76 -8.37 -10.07 16.32
CA LYS A 76 -7.67 -11.36 16.45
C LYS A 76 -7.00 -11.76 15.12
N MET A 77 -7.64 -11.47 13.99
CA MET A 77 -7.05 -11.73 12.66
C MET A 77 -5.85 -10.82 12.41
N LEU A 78 -5.94 -9.52 12.74
CA LEU A 78 -4.85 -8.56 12.60
C LEU A 78 -3.64 -8.92 13.47
N GLU A 79 -3.85 -9.34 14.72
CA GLU A 79 -2.79 -9.81 15.62
C GLU A 79 -2.03 -11.01 15.05
N GLN A 80 -2.73 -11.91 14.34
CA GLN A 80 -2.11 -13.07 13.69
C GLN A 80 -1.41 -12.72 12.38
N LEU A 81 -1.95 -11.75 11.62
CA LEU A 81 -1.36 -11.27 10.36
C LEU A 81 -0.13 -10.40 10.57
N LYS A 82 -0.13 -9.56 11.60
CA LYS A 82 0.93 -8.58 11.87
C LYS A 82 2.35 -9.16 11.82
N PRO A 83 2.68 -10.26 12.53
CA PRO A 83 4.04 -10.82 12.48
C PRO A 83 4.41 -11.40 11.09
N ILE A 84 3.43 -11.87 10.31
CA ILE A 84 3.66 -12.38 8.95
C ILE A 84 3.90 -11.20 7.99
N LEU A 85 3.11 -10.14 8.13
CA LEU A 85 3.30 -8.90 7.39
C LEU A 85 4.67 -8.31 7.71
N ASP A 86 5.02 -8.14 8.99
CA ASP A 86 6.31 -7.59 9.43
C ASP A 86 7.48 -8.41 8.90
N LYS A 87 7.39 -9.75 8.96
CA LYS A 87 8.38 -10.66 8.38
C LYS A 87 8.52 -10.43 6.88
N LYS A 88 7.42 -10.36 6.13
CA LYS A 88 7.47 -10.15 4.67
C LYS A 88 7.85 -8.73 4.27
N GLU A 89 7.56 -7.73 5.09
CA GLU A 89 8.03 -6.36 4.91
C GLU A 89 9.54 -6.28 5.14
N ALA A 90 10.05 -7.02 6.13
CA ALA A 90 11.49 -7.17 6.38
C ALA A 90 12.20 -7.99 5.27
N GLU A 91 11.54 -9.01 4.72
CA GLU A 91 12.06 -9.83 3.60
C GLU A 91 11.96 -9.10 2.24
N GLY A 92 11.01 -8.16 2.11
CA GLY A 92 10.69 -7.42 0.89
C GLY A 92 10.26 -8.30 -0.31
N LEU A 93 10.05 -7.67 -1.47
CA LEU A 93 10.37 -8.31 -2.77
C LEU A 93 11.85 -8.74 -2.68
N ASN A 94 12.12 -10.04 -2.51
CA ASN A 94 13.43 -10.66 -2.22
C ASN A 94 14.58 -9.64 -2.09
N GLN A 95 14.72 -9.04 -0.91
CA GLN A 95 15.60 -7.88 -0.71
C GLN A 95 17.04 -8.20 -1.15
N THR A 96 17.52 -9.41 -0.87
CA THR A 96 18.83 -9.89 -1.31
C THR A 96 18.96 -9.95 -2.83
N GLU A 97 17.93 -10.42 -3.54
CA GLU A 97 17.90 -10.42 -5.01
C GLU A 97 17.82 -9.01 -5.57
N TYR A 98 17.04 -8.12 -4.94
CA TYR A 98 17.00 -6.71 -5.32
C TYR A 98 18.36 -6.04 -5.15
N GLU A 99 18.99 -6.17 -3.98
CA GLU A 99 20.30 -5.59 -3.70
C GLU A 99 21.37 -6.13 -4.64
N LYS A 100 21.35 -7.45 -4.90
CA LYS A 100 22.22 -8.07 -5.89
C LYS A 100 21.96 -7.49 -7.29
N TYR A 101 20.70 -7.42 -7.72
CA TYR A 101 20.35 -6.88 -9.03
C TYR A 101 20.74 -5.40 -9.16
N MET A 102 20.51 -4.59 -8.12
CA MET A 102 20.93 -3.19 -8.06
C MET A 102 22.44 -3.05 -8.11
N ALA A 103 23.19 -3.93 -7.45
CA ALA A 103 24.65 -3.95 -7.51
C ALA A 103 25.13 -4.31 -8.93
N ASP A 104 24.57 -5.36 -9.53
CA ASP A 104 24.92 -5.85 -10.87
C ASP A 104 24.57 -4.84 -11.98
N ASN A 105 23.51 -4.04 -11.78
CA ASN A 105 22.99 -3.10 -12.77
C ASN A 105 23.25 -1.63 -12.44
N LYS A 106 24.00 -1.33 -11.36
CA LYS A 106 24.10 0.01 -10.74
C LYS A 106 24.30 1.14 -11.75
N CYS A 107 25.29 0.98 -12.63
CA CYS A 107 25.63 2.00 -13.64
C CYS A 107 24.56 2.14 -14.72
N ASN A 108 23.85 1.05 -15.04
CA ASN A 108 22.90 1.00 -16.16
C ASN A 108 21.52 1.54 -15.76
N ILE A 109 21.21 1.60 -14.47
CA ILE A 109 19.93 2.10 -13.94
C ILE A 109 20.04 3.45 -13.23
N GLU A 110 21.23 4.07 -13.22
CA GLU A 110 21.47 5.33 -12.51
C GLU A 110 20.55 6.46 -12.98
N LEU A 111 20.29 6.55 -14.29
CA LEU A 111 19.37 7.55 -14.85
C LEU A 111 17.94 7.41 -14.28
N LEU A 112 17.47 6.17 -14.07
CA LEU A 112 16.16 5.92 -13.47
C LEU A 112 16.12 6.37 -12.00
N ILE A 113 17.16 6.06 -11.24
CA ILE A 113 17.27 6.46 -9.84
C ILE A 113 17.28 7.98 -9.71
N LEU A 114 18.07 8.68 -10.54
CA LEU A 114 18.16 10.13 -10.53
C LEU A 114 16.80 10.78 -10.83
N LYS A 115 16.05 10.25 -11.79
CA LYS A 115 14.70 10.74 -12.08
C LYS A 115 13.76 10.55 -10.89
N ILE A 116 13.75 9.39 -10.25
CA ILE A 116 12.88 9.22 -9.08
C ILE A 116 13.26 10.17 -7.93
N LYS A 117 14.55 10.44 -7.70
CA LYS A 117 15.01 11.43 -6.70
C LYS A 117 14.58 12.86 -7.04
N GLU A 118 14.61 13.23 -8.31
CA GLU A 118 14.08 14.53 -8.75
C GLU A 118 12.57 14.63 -8.45
N MET A 119 11.80 13.54 -8.61
CA MET A 119 10.37 13.50 -8.24
C MET A 119 10.16 13.64 -6.74
N GLU A 120 10.94 12.94 -5.93
CA GLU A 120 10.91 13.03 -4.46
C GLU A 120 11.08 14.49 -4.03
N LEU A 121 12.11 15.17 -4.54
CA LEU A 121 12.38 16.57 -4.24
C LEU A 121 11.22 17.50 -4.64
N ASN A 122 10.64 17.27 -5.82
CA ASN A 122 9.47 18.02 -6.27
C ASN A 122 8.23 17.74 -5.40
N ALA A 123 8.05 16.50 -4.94
CA ALA A 123 6.94 16.09 -4.09
C ALA A 123 7.02 16.72 -2.69
N LEU A 124 8.21 16.81 -2.10
CA LEU A 124 8.45 17.44 -0.79
C LEU A 124 7.91 18.88 -0.70
N THR A 125 7.87 19.58 -1.84
CA THR A 125 7.42 20.98 -1.89
C THR A 125 5.94 21.12 -2.22
N THR A 126 5.27 20.08 -2.72
CA THR A 126 3.94 20.20 -3.35
C THR A 126 2.89 19.22 -2.86
N TRP A 127 3.27 18.05 -2.37
CA TRP A 127 2.31 16.99 -2.02
C TRP A 127 1.67 17.22 -0.67
N LYS A 128 0.37 16.96 -0.63
CA LYS A 128 -0.46 17.08 0.56
C LYS A 128 -1.32 15.83 0.70
N ASP A 129 -1.64 15.47 1.93
CA ASP A 129 -2.63 14.44 2.21
C ASP A 129 -4.05 14.91 1.83
N LYS A 130 -5.04 14.03 2.03
CA LYS A 130 -6.45 14.30 1.75
C LYS A 130 -7.03 15.48 2.55
N ASP A 131 -6.41 15.80 3.69
CA ASP A 131 -6.83 16.84 4.62
C ASP A 131 -6.05 18.14 4.38
N GLY A 132 -5.15 18.16 3.38
CA GLY A 132 -4.36 19.31 2.98
C GLY A 132 -3.06 19.52 3.77
N ASN A 133 -2.71 18.58 4.65
CA ASN A 133 -1.45 18.64 5.39
C ASN A 133 -0.29 18.19 4.51
N LYS A 134 0.91 18.75 4.75
CA LYS A 134 2.11 18.26 4.08
C LYS A 134 2.39 16.82 4.50
N ILE A 135 2.72 15.98 3.53
CA ILE A 135 3.21 14.63 3.79
C ILE A 135 4.63 14.74 4.35
N SER A 136 4.98 13.87 5.31
CA SER A 136 6.33 13.87 5.87
C SER A 136 7.38 13.50 4.80
N GLU A 137 8.61 14.00 4.97
CA GLU A 137 9.72 13.65 4.08
C GLU A 137 10.00 12.14 4.09
N GLU A 138 9.95 11.54 5.27
CA GLU A 138 10.16 10.10 5.46
C GLU A 138 9.14 9.27 4.66
N ASP A 139 7.85 9.63 4.69
CA ASP A 139 6.80 8.93 3.94
C ASP A 139 6.96 9.09 2.43
N ILE A 140 7.38 10.28 1.97
CA ILE A 140 7.63 10.55 0.54
C ILE A 140 8.78 9.68 0.04
N ILE A 141 9.91 9.68 0.77
CA ILE A 141 11.10 8.89 0.44
C ILE A 141 10.76 7.40 0.47
N TYR A 142 10.07 6.94 1.51
CA TYR A 142 9.63 5.55 1.63
C TYR A 142 8.77 5.13 0.42
N THR A 143 7.80 5.97 0.05
CA THR A 143 6.88 5.69 -1.06
C THR A 143 7.61 5.61 -2.39
N HIS A 144 8.49 6.57 -2.71
CA HIS A 144 9.22 6.56 -3.98
C HIS A 144 10.22 5.41 -4.07
N ASN A 145 10.89 5.03 -2.97
CA ASN A 145 11.73 3.84 -2.93
C ASN A 145 10.95 2.54 -3.20
N LEU A 146 9.75 2.42 -2.65
CA LEU A 146 8.87 1.28 -2.91
C LEU A 146 8.49 1.23 -4.40
N MET A 147 8.10 2.36 -4.98
CA MET A 147 7.73 2.45 -6.39
C MET A 147 8.90 2.17 -7.34
N LEU A 148 10.11 2.65 -7.02
CA LEU A 148 11.34 2.33 -7.75
C LEU A 148 11.59 0.82 -7.75
N LYS A 149 11.52 0.20 -6.57
CA LYS A 149 11.71 -1.24 -6.42
C LYS A 149 10.72 -2.03 -7.27
N GLU A 150 9.44 -1.66 -7.24
CA GLU A 150 8.40 -2.31 -8.04
C GLU A 150 8.68 -2.17 -9.55
N LEU A 151 9.01 -0.98 -10.02
CA LEU A 151 9.34 -0.75 -11.42
C LEU A 151 10.53 -1.61 -11.86
N ILE A 152 11.59 -1.68 -11.05
CA ILE A 152 12.78 -2.47 -11.35
C ILE A 152 12.46 -3.96 -11.48
N PHE A 153 11.64 -4.52 -10.59
CA PHE A 153 11.26 -5.93 -10.69
C PHE A 153 10.44 -6.22 -11.94
N ILE A 154 9.50 -5.34 -12.29
CA ILE A 154 8.71 -5.47 -13.52
C ILE A 154 9.65 -5.46 -14.74
N LEU A 155 10.67 -4.58 -14.75
CA LEU A 155 11.67 -4.52 -15.81
C LEU A 155 12.51 -5.80 -15.87
N LYS A 156 13.07 -6.23 -14.75
CA LYS A 156 13.88 -7.45 -14.65
C LYS A 156 13.17 -8.66 -15.25
N ASP A 157 11.88 -8.84 -14.94
CA ASP A 157 11.09 -9.95 -15.47
C ASP A 157 10.98 -9.90 -17.01
N LYS A 158 10.80 -8.70 -17.57
CA LYS A 158 10.63 -8.49 -19.01
C LYS A 158 11.92 -8.52 -19.80
N ILE A 159 12.96 -7.84 -19.33
CA ILE A 159 14.17 -7.56 -20.11
C ILE A 159 15.45 -8.19 -19.55
N GLY A 160 15.41 -8.83 -18.37
CA GLY A 160 16.64 -9.32 -17.71
C GLY A 160 17.43 -8.15 -17.15
N ASN A 161 18.77 -8.25 -17.13
CA ASN A 161 19.61 -7.12 -16.73
C ASN A 161 19.43 -5.94 -17.70
N VAL A 162 19.46 -4.73 -17.14
CA VAL A 162 19.47 -3.49 -17.92
C VAL A 162 20.87 -3.30 -18.47
N LEU A 163 20.97 -3.17 -19.79
CA LEU A 163 22.21 -2.84 -20.48
C LEU A 163 22.35 -1.33 -20.64
N GLU A 164 21.24 -0.64 -20.92
CA GLU A 164 21.23 0.80 -21.20
C GLU A 164 19.81 1.38 -21.04
N ILE A 165 19.70 2.58 -20.47
CA ILE A 165 18.48 3.40 -20.55
C ILE A 165 18.68 4.40 -21.69
N ILE A 166 18.01 4.15 -22.82
CA ILE A 166 18.15 4.95 -24.05
C ILE A 166 17.46 6.30 -23.89
N SER A 167 16.28 6.31 -23.27
CA SER A 167 15.53 7.53 -22.99
C SER A 167 14.70 7.36 -21.73
N LEU A 168 14.54 8.44 -20.96
CA LEU A 168 13.66 8.47 -19.80
C LEU A 168 13.24 9.92 -19.52
N ASN A 169 11.97 10.22 -19.77
CA ASN A 169 11.42 11.56 -19.65
C ASN A 169 10.19 11.56 -18.76
N TYR A 170 10.01 12.66 -18.02
CA TYR A 170 8.75 12.89 -17.33
C TYR A 170 7.62 13.07 -18.32
N ASN A 171 6.49 12.45 -17.99
CA ASN A 171 5.27 12.63 -18.74
C ASN A 171 4.26 13.49 -17.97
N PRO A 172 3.23 14.04 -18.65
CA PRO A 172 2.18 14.83 -18.02
C PRO A 172 1.37 14.06 -16.95
N ASN A 173 1.44 12.73 -16.94
CA ASN A 173 0.74 11.85 -16.00
C ASN A 173 1.53 11.65 -14.69
N LYS A 174 2.52 12.50 -14.41
CA LYS A 174 3.39 12.44 -13.22
C LYS A 174 4.15 11.11 -13.10
N GLY A 175 4.37 10.42 -14.22
CA GLY A 175 5.25 9.27 -14.34
C GLY A 175 6.39 9.58 -15.30
N MET A 176 6.93 8.51 -15.88
CA MET A 176 8.04 8.51 -16.82
C MET A 176 7.73 7.63 -18.02
N ASP A 177 8.08 8.11 -19.20
CA ASP A 177 8.09 7.36 -20.44
C ASP A 177 9.54 7.18 -20.88
N GLY A 178 9.88 6.02 -21.41
CA GLY A 178 11.27 5.75 -21.77
C GLY A 178 11.49 4.46 -22.54
N THR A 179 12.67 4.36 -23.12
CA THR A 179 13.14 3.16 -23.82
C THR A 179 14.29 2.55 -23.03
N ILE A 180 14.17 1.26 -22.70
CA ILE A 180 15.17 0.52 -21.93
C ILE A 180 15.61 -0.71 -22.73
N LYS A 181 16.93 -0.86 -22.87
CA LYS A 181 17.58 -2.01 -23.49
C LYS A 181 18.04 -2.97 -22.40
N GLY A 182 17.61 -4.22 -22.49
CA GLY A 182 18.08 -5.28 -21.62
C GLY A 182 18.52 -6.53 -22.39
N GLU A 183 19.05 -7.50 -21.65
CA GLU A 183 19.57 -8.76 -22.20
C GLU A 183 18.56 -9.53 -23.06
N LYS A 184 17.27 -9.49 -22.69
CA LYS A 184 16.20 -10.21 -23.39
C LYS A 184 15.56 -9.39 -24.53
N GLY A 185 16.02 -8.15 -24.74
CA GLY A 185 15.52 -7.25 -25.78
C GLY A 185 15.19 -5.85 -25.26
N ASN A 186 14.71 -5.01 -26.18
CA ASN A 186 14.39 -3.61 -25.92
C ASN A 186 12.89 -3.45 -25.65
N VAL A 187 12.56 -2.61 -24.69
CA VAL A 187 11.18 -2.27 -24.35
C VAL A 187 10.99 -0.78 -24.23
N ASN A 188 9.77 -0.34 -24.54
CA ASN A 188 9.27 0.95 -24.09
C ASN A 188 8.50 0.77 -22.79
N ILE A 189 8.61 1.78 -21.94
CA ILE A 189 7.88 1.90 -20.68
C ILE A 189 7.07 3.17 -20.74
N ASP A 190 5.79 3.06 -20.40
CA ASP A 190 4.94 4.20 -20.12
C ASP A 190 4.40 4.02 -18.71
N THR A 191 4.65 4.99 -17.83
CA THR A 191 4.21 4.91 -16.43
C THR A 191 3.27 6.04 -16.10
N ILE A 192 2.22 5.75 -15.35
CA ILE A 192 1.38 6.78 -14.74
C ILE A 192 1.43 6.62 -13.23
N LEU A 193 1.46 7.75 -12.51
CA LEU A 193 1.32 7.73 -11.07
C LEU A 193 -0.14 7.42 -10.73
N ALA A 194 -0.38 6.28 -10.10
CA ALA A 194 -1.71 5.81 -9.74
C ALA A 194 -1.88 5.73 -8.22
N GLY A 195 -2.84 6.48 -7.69
CA GLY A 195 -3.26 6.49 -6.29
C GLY A 195 -4.58 7.24 -6.13
N GLY A 196 -5.35 6.95 -5.08
CA GLY A 196 -6.65 7.61 -4.85
C GLY A 196 -7.61 6.81 -3.95
N TYR A 197 -8.83 7.33 -3.78
CA TYR A 197 -9.89 6.68 -3.02
C TYR A 197 -10.17 5.28 -3.63
N ASN A 198 -10.08 4.22 -2.82
CA ASN A 198 -10.04 2.79 -3.20
C ASN A 198 -8.76 2.20 -3.83
N ILE A 199 -7.69 2.98 -4.08
CA ILE A 199 -6.38 2.41 -4.45
C ILE A 199 -5.54 2.25 -3.18
N GLN A 200 -5.20 1.00 -2.85
CA GLN A 200 -4.58 0.62 -1.57
C GLN A 200 -3.17 1.19 -1.35
N LYS A 201 -2.46 1.58 -2.42
CA LYS A 201 -1.13 2.18 -2.37
C LYS A 201 -0.84 3.03 -3.60
N LEU A 202 -0.08 4.11 -3.42
CA LEU A 202 0.50 4.83 -4.54
C LEU A 202 1.52 3.93 -5.25
N HIS A 203 1.43 3.81 -6.57
CA HIS A 203 2.35 3.01 -7.37
C HIS A 203 2.46 3.57 -8.79
N TYR A 204 3.51 3.16 -9.52
CA TYR A 204 3.53 3.32 -10.97
C TYR A 204 2.70 2.22 -11.61
N ARG A 205 1.66 2.61 -12.33
CA ARG A 205 1.03 1.70 -13.27
C ARG A 205 1.85 1.74 -14.56
N THR A 206 2.50 0.63 -14.88
CA THR A 206 3.47 0.53 -15.97
C THR A 206 2.88 -0.27 -17.13
N LEU A 207 2.91 0.31 -18.32
CA LEU A 207 2.75 -0.40 -19.59
C LEU A 207 4.15 -0.71 -20.13
N ILE A 208 4.37 -1.96 -20.54
CA ILE A 208 5.61 -2.40 -21.16
C ILE A 208 5.29 -3.08 -22.48
N TYR A 209 5.89 -2.59 -23.55
CA TYR A 209 5.71 -3.12 -24.91
C TYR A 209 7.05 -3.15 -25.63
N LYS A 210 7.15 -4.01 -26.65
CA LYS A 210 8.37 -4.12 -27.44
C LYS A 210 8.61 -2.80 -28.18
N TYR A 211 9.88 -2.40 -28.19
CA TYR A 211 10.38 -1.29 -29.02
C TYR A 211 10.21 -1.60 -30.51
#